data_AF-A0A062WZY8-F1
#
_entry.id   AF-A0A062WZY8-F1
#
_cell.length_a   1.000
_cell.length_b   1.000
_cell.length_c   1.000
_cell.angle_alpha   90.00
_cell.angle_beta   90.00
_cell.angle_gamma   90.00
#
_symmetry.space_group_name_H-M   'P 1'
#
loop_
_entity.id
_entity.type
_entity.pdbx_description
1 polymer ?
#
loop_
_entity_poly.entity_id
_entity_poly.type
_entity_poly.pdbx_seq_one_letter_code
_entity_poly.pdbx_strand_id
1 'polypeptide(L)' 'SPNPTHKPKTTRPATPAGPSARPPTPSPNSYDTLDRVRTGVFEYIEIYYNRQRIHSAIGYLTPVEYEEKFDRQVLRVA' A
#
# COMPACT_ATOMS: atom_id res chain seq x y z
N SER A 1 -39.57 30.55 1.96
CA SER A 1 -38.45 29.98 1.18
C SER A 1 -37.72 28.94 2.01
N PRO A 2 -37.73 27.66 1.64
CA PRO A 2 -36.86 26.66 2.26
C PRO A 2 -35.43 26.85 1.76
N ASN A 3 -34.50 26.80 2.70
CA ASN A 3 -33.06 27.03 2.56
C ASN A 3 -32.42 25.94 1.68
N PRO A 4 -31.52 26.25 0.72
CA PRO A 4 -30.86 25.25 -0.12
C PRO A 4 -30.08 24.24 0.74
N THR A 5 -30.51 22.99 0.68
CA THR A 5 -29.83 21.84 1.26
C THR A 5 -28.44 21.70 0.64
N HIS A 6 -27.41 22.20 1.34
CA HIS A 6 -26.05 21.79 1.08
C HIS A 6 -25.95 20.30 1.40
N LYS A 7 -25.99 19.45 0.36
CA LYS A 7 -25.57 18.04 0.49
C LYS A 7 -24.21 18.06 1.19
N PRO A 8 -24.01 17.28 2.26
CA PRO A 8 -22.69 17.17 2.85
C PRO A 8 -21.76 16.74 1.73
N LYS A 9 -20.75 17.57 1.45
CA LYS A 9 -19.60 17.19 0.65
C LYS A 9 -19.17 15.86 1.26
N THR A 10 -19.30 14.76 0.53
CA THR A 10 -18.68 13.50 0.91
C THR A 10 -17.19 13.79 0.89
N THR A 11 -16.68 14.28 2.01
CA THR A 11 -15.27 14.31 2.31
C THR A 11 -14.90 12.85 2.26
N ARG A 12 -14.37 12.41 1.09
CA ARG A 12 -13.69 11.14 0.98
C ARG A 12 -12.80 11.09 2.22
N PRO A 13 -12.98 10.11 3.12
CA PRO A 13 -12.12 10.05 4.29
C PRO A 13 -10.71 10.12 3.75
N ALA A 14 -9.94 11.12 4.21
CA ALA A 14 -8.54 11.23 3.85
C ALA A 14 -7.97 9.84 4.12
N THR A 15 -7.59 9.12 3.05
CA THR A 15 -6.92 7.85 3.17
C THR A 15 -5.85 8.08 4.22
N PRO A 16 -5.85 7.38 5.36
CA PRO A 16 -4.84 7.63 6.36
C PRO A 16 -3.52 7.39 5.63
N ALA A 17 -2.66 8.40 5.68
CA ALA A 17 -1.33 8.32 5.14
C ALA A 17 -0.65 7.15 5.86
N GLY A 18 -0.75 5.94 5.28
CA GLY A 18 0.16 4.85 5.57
C GLY A 18 1.58 5.37 5.41
N PRO A 19 2.58 4.70 6.03
CA PRO A 19 3.93 5.24 6.17
C PRO A 19 4.37 5.87 4.86
N SER A 20 4.54 7.19 4.91
CA SER A 20 4.94 8.05 3.81
C SER A 20 6.40 7.79 3.42
N ALA A 21 6.83 6.53 3.42
CA ALA A 21 8.11 6.11 2.87
C ALA A 21 7.92 5.94 1.37
N ARG A 22 7.71 7.05 0.64
CA ARG A 22 7.88 7.00 -0.81
C ARG A 22 9.25 6.36 -1.05
N PRO A 23 9.35 5.26 -1.83
CA PRO A 23 10.67 4.70 -2.12
C PRO A 23 11.54 5.83 -2.67
N PRO A 24 12.84 5.85 -2.32
CA PRO A 24 13.73 6.92 -2.76
C PRO A 24 13.57 7.08 -4.27
N THR A 25 13.42 8.33 -4.73
CA THR A 25 13.25 8.57 -6.16
C THR A 25 14.52 8.10 -6.87
N PRO A 26 14.43 7.14 -7.79
CA PRO A 26 15.57 6.72 -8.58
C PRO A 26 16.06 7.91 -9.39
N SER A 27 17.37 8.12 -9.44
CA SER A 27 17.98 9.13 -10.30
C SER A 27 17.71 8.77 -11.77
N PRO A 28 17.68 9.74 -12.71
CA PRO A 28 17.31 9.50 -14.10
C PRO A 28 18.13 8.40 -14.81
N ASN A 29 19.35 8.09 -14.34
CA ASN A 29 20.23 7.06 -14.89
C ASN A 29 20.15 5.71 -14.14
N SER A 30 19.17 5.54 -13.25
CA SER A 30 19.04 4.33 -12.42
C SER A 30 18.51 3.13 -13.20
N TYR A 31 17.95 3.33 -14.40
CA TYR A 31 17.25 2.30 -15.16
C TYR A 31 17.80 2.09 -16.58
N ASP A 32 19.05 2.45 -16.78
CA ASP A 32 19.70 2.42 -18.10
C ASP A 32 19.88 1.01 -18.65
N THR A 33 19.82 -0.02 -17.79
CA THR A 33 19.90 -1.43 -18.18
C THR A 33 18.70 -2.21 -17.67
N LEU A 34 18.32 -3.25 -18.43
CA LEU A 34 17.24 -4.16 -18.03
C LEU A 34 17.51 -4.82 -16.68
N ASP A 35 18.76 -5.12 -16.36
CA ASP A 35 19.11 -5.71 -15.07
C ASP A 35 18.85 -4.74 -13.91
N ARG A 36 19.16 -3.45 -14.06
CA ARG A 36 18.84 -2.45 -13.05
C ARG A 36 17.33 -2.27 -12.88
N VAL A 37 16.57 -2.30 -13.96
CA VAL A 37 15.10 -2.28 -13.92
C VAL A 37 14.57 -3.49 -13.15
N ARG A 38 15.07 -4.69 -13.44
CA ARG A 38 14.66 -5.92 -12.74
C ARG A 38 14.95 -5.83 -11.24
N THR A 39 16.15 -5.39 -10.86
CA THR A 39 16.50 -5.19 -9.45
C THR A 39 15.57 -4.17 -8.78
N GLY A 40 15.35 -3.01 -9.40
CA GLY A 40 14.49 -1.98 -8.81
C GLY A 40 13.03 -2.41 -8.66
N VAL A 41 12.51 -3.18 -9.62
CA VAL A 41 11.15 -3.76 -9.53
C VAL A 41 11.09 -4.80 -8.41
N PHE A 42 12.09 -5.66 -8.29
CA PHE A 42 12.17 -6.66 -7.22
C PHE A 42 12.20 -5.99 -5.84
N GLU A 43 13.07 -5.00 -5.63
CA GLU A 43 13.14 -4.24 -4.38
C GLU A 43 11.82 -3.54 -4.06
N TYR A 44 11.18 -2.94 -5.08
CA TYR A 44 9.89 -2.32 -4.91
C TYR A 44 8.81 -3.30 -4.44
N ILE A 45 8.73 -4.48 -5.07
CA ILE A 45 7.72 -5.48 -4.73
C ILE A 45 8.00 -6.07 -3.35
N GLU A 46 9.21 -6.59 -3.13
CA GLU A 46 9.50 -7.38 -1.92
C GLU A 46 9.70 -6.53 -0.68
N ILE A 47 10.44 -5.43 -0.80
CA ILE A 47 10.84 -4.65 0.37
C ILE A 47 9.78 -3.61 0.70
N TYR A 48 9.29 -2.90 -0.31
CA TYR A 48 8.35 -1.81 -0.10
C TYR A 48 6.89 -2.28 -0.13
N TYR A 49 6.45 -2.92 -1.22
CA TYR A 49 5.05 -3.26 -1.40
C TYR A 49 4.61 -4.34 -0.42
N ASN A 50 5.26 -5.50 -0.41
CA ASN A 50 4.85 -6.65 0.39
C ASN A 50 5.01 -6.40 1.90
N ARG A 51 6.07 -5.69 2.32
CA ARG A 51 6.46 -5.59 3.74
C ARG A 51 6.19 -4.25 4.41
N GLN A 52 6.00 -3.16 3.67
CA GLN A 52 5.86 -1.82 4.25
C GLN A 52 4.58 -1.10 3.85
N ARG A 53 3.98 -1.46 2.72
CA ARG A 53 2.78 -0.77 2.22
C ARG A 53 1.54 -1.23 2.98
N ILE A 54 0.90 -0.28 3.64
CA ILE A 54 -0.35 -0.52 4.37
C ILE A 54 -1.56 -0.28 3.45
N HIS A 55 -2.50 -1.22 3.46
CA HIS A 55 -3.69 -1.18 2.60
C HIS A 55 -4.99 -1.11 3.43
N SER A 56 -5.81 -0.07 3.19
CA SER A 56 -7.11 0.09 3.87
C SER A 56 -8.10 -1.04 3.55
N ALA A 57 -8.01 -1.63 2.35
CA ALA A 57 -8.88 -2.72 1.92
C ALA A 57 -8.69 -4.02 2.72
N ILE A 58 -7.50 -4.24 3.29
CA ILE A 58 -7.16 -5.42 4.10
C ILE A 58 -6.99 -5.09 5.58
N GLY A 59 -7.69 -4.05 6.04
CA GLY A 59 -7.74 -3.69 7.46
C GLY A 59 -6.50 -2.97 7.97
N TYR A 60 -5.84 -2.17 7.13
CA TYR A 60 -4.62 -1.44 7.46
C TYR A 60 -3.46 -2.35 7.86
N LEU A 61 -3.29 -3.43 7.10
CA LEU A 61 -2.16 -4.34 7.21
C LEU A 61 -1.30 -4.26 5.95
N THR A 62 -0.07 -4.71 6.08
CA THR A 62 0.78 -5.05 4.93
C THR A 62 0.32 -6.37 4.30
N PRO A 63 0.59 -6.61 3.00
CA PRO A 63 0.30 -7.88 2.37
C PRO A 63 0.84 -9.09 3.14
N VAL A 64 2.10 -9.03 3.60
CA VAL A 64 2.72 -10.11 4.39
C VAL A 64 1.99 -10.34 5.71
N GLU A 65 1.68 -9.29 6.48
CA GLU A 65 0.95 -9.44 7.75
C GLU A 65 -0.46 -10.02 7.54
N TYR A 66 -1.09 -9.70 6.42
CA TYR A 66 -2.40 -10.24 6.08
C TYR A 66 -2.31 -11.74 5.79
N GLU A 67 -1.34 -12.17 4.97
CA GLU A 67 -1.06 -13.59 4.70
C GLU A 67 -0.74 -14.35 5.99
N GLU A 68 0.15 -13.83 6.85
CA GLU A 68 0.49 -14.46 8.14
C GLU A 68 -0.71 -14.63 9.08
N LYS A 69 -1.67 -13.70 9.05
CA LYS A 69 -2.91 -13.82 9.83
C LYS A 69 -3.82 -14.90 9.25
N PHE A 70 -3.93 -14.96 7.92
CA PHE A 70 -4.72 -15.98 7.24
C PHE A 70 -4.13 -17.37 7.48
N ASP A 71 -2.81 -17.54 7.34
CA ASP A 71 -2.12 -18.81 7.57
C ASP A 71 -2.29 -19.30 9.01
N ARG A 72 -2.17 -18.41 10.00
CA ARG A 72 -2.45 -18.74 11.41
C ARG A 72 -3.90 -19.17 11.64
N GLN A 73 -4.85 -18.61 10.90
CA GLN A 73 -6.24 -19.03 10.98
C GLN A 73 -6.45 -20.41 10.35
N VAL A 74 -5.86 -20.66 9.18
CA VAL A 74 -5.91 -21.96 8.51
C VAL A 74 -5.30 -23.06 9.39
N LEU A 75 -4.11 -22.82 9.95
CA LEU A 75 -3.42 -23.75 10.85
C LEU A 75 -4.17 -24.01 12.18
N ARG A 76 -5.06 -23.10 12.59
CA ARG A 76 -5.86 -23.26 13.81
C ARG A 76 -7.10 -24.13 13.59
N VAL A 77 -7.53 -24.29 12.34
CA VAL A 77 -8.75 -25.02 11.97
C VAL A 77 -8.43 -26.43 11.44
N ALA A 78 -7.19 -26.67 11.03
CA ALA A 78 -6.65 -28.01 10.73
C ALA A 78 -6.25 -28.76 12.01
#